data_AF-A0A432FTU3-F1
#
_entry.id   AF-A0A432FTU3-F1
#
_cell.length_a   1.000
_cell.length_b   1.000
_cell.length_c   1.000
_cell.angle_alpha   90.00
_cell.angle_beta   90.00
_cell.angle_gamma   90.00
#
_symmetry.space_group_name_H-M   'P 1'
#
loop_
_entity.id
_entity.type
_entity.pdbx_description
1 polymer ?
#
loop_
_entity_poly.entity_id
_entity_poly.type
_entity_poly.pdbx_seq_one_letter_code
_entity_poly.pdbx_strand_id
1 'polypeptide(L)' 'STSILKHAFEYARENGYRVVPSCPYIAGPFLERFPEYRDLVDEGEFPFAEKH' A
#
# COMPACT_ATOMS: atom_id res chain seq x y z
N SER A 1 -15.54 0.25 -2.52
CA SER A 1 -14.87 1.49 -2.06
C SER A 1 -13.36 1.44 -2.25
N THR A 2 -12.87 1.06 -3.43
CA THR A 2 -11.42 1.00 -3.74
C THR A 2 -10.87 2.30 -4.30
N SER A 3 -11.72 3.26 -4.69
CA SER A 3 -11.27 4.54 -5.26
C SER A 3 -10.48 5.39 -4.26
N ILE A 4 -10.81 5.32 -2.96
CA ILE A 4 -10.07 6.06 -1.92
C ILE A 4 -8.64 5.53 -1.76
N LEU A 5 -8.46 4.22 -1.85
CA LEU A 5 -7.13 3.59 -1.79
C LEU A 5 -6.31 3.99 -3.01
N LYS A 6 -6.88 3.87 -4.21
CA LYS A 6 -6.21 4.31 -5.44
C LYS A 6 -5.78 5.77 -5.36
N HIS A 7 -6.67 6.65 -4.90
CA HIS A 7 -6.35 8.07 -4.78
C HIS A 7 -5.25 8.34 -3.74
N ALA A 8 -5.22 7.60 -2.63
CA ALA A 8 -4.15 7.70 -1.64
C ALA A 8 -2.80 7.25 -2.21
N PHE A 9 -2.77 6.17 -3.00
CA PHE A 9 -1.54 5.71 -3.66
C PHE A 9 -1.07 6.66 -4.77
N GLU A 10 -1.98 7.19 -5.61
CA GLU A 10 -1.60 8.21 -6.60
C GLU A 10 -1.05 9.46 -5.93
N TYR A 11 -1.69 9.95 -4.86
CA TYR A 11 -1.18 11.08 -4.09
C TYR A 11 0.23 10.79 -3.54
N ALA A 12 0.47 9.58 -3.02
CA ALA A 12 1.80 9.19 -2.56
C ALA A 12 2.81 9.24 -3.72
N ARG A 13 2.47 8.71 -4.90
CA ARG A 13 3.32 8.77 -6.10
C ARG A 13 3.64 10.19 -6.54
N GLU A 14 2.62 11.04 -6.65
CA GLU A 14 2.76 12.43 -7.12
C GLU A 14 3.66 13.26 -6.20
N ASN A 15 3.69 12.94 -4.90
CA ASN A 15 4.50 13.63 -3.91
C ASN A 15 5.84 12.91 -3.60
N GLY A 16 6.14 11.80 -4.29
CA GLY A 16 7.36 11.01 -4.05
C GLY A 16 7.39 10.30 -2.69
N TYR A 17 6.23 10.04 -2.08
CA TYR A 17 6.09 9.29 -0.85
C TYR A 17 6.01 7.79 -1.10
N ARG A 18 6.41 7.02 -0.09
CA ARG A 18 6.17 5.58 -0.02
C ARG A 18 5.11 5.28 1.04
N VAL A 19 4.27 4.28 0.76
CA VAL A 19 3.13 3.88 1.58
C VAL A 19 3.53 2.67 2.40
N VAL A 20 3.32 2.73 3.71
CA VAL A 20 3.47 1.54 4.56
C VAL A 20 2.10 0.89 4.78
N PRO A 21 1.84 -0.31 4.25
CA PRO A 21 0.52 -0.93 4.31
C PRO A 21 0.31 -1.61 5.68
N SER A 22 -0.19 -0.85 6.65
CA SER A 22 -0.50 -1.36 8.00
C SER A 22 -1.77 -2.23 8.06
N CYS A 23 -2.63 -2.18 7.05
CA CYS A 23 -3.87 -2.95 6.99
C CYS A 23 -3.67 -4.23 6.16
N PRO A 24 -4.05 -5.43 6.65
CA PRO A 24 -3.86 -6.69 5.93
C PRO A 24 -4.60 -6.73 4.59
N TYR A 25 -5.75 -6.04 4.48
CA TYR A 25 -6.46 -5.92 3.20
C TYR A 25 -5.64 -5.17 2.14
N ILE A 26 -4.91 -4.13 2.55
CA ILE A 26 -4.05 -3.35 1.66
C ILE A 26 -2.80 -4.16 1.32
N ALA A 27 -2.14 -4.73 2.34
CA ALA A 27 -0.92 -5.52 2.19
C ALA A 27 -1.09 -6.77 1.31
N GLY A 28 -2.28 -7.40 1.32
CA GLY A 28 -2.58 -8.57 0.50
C GLY A 28 -3.53 -8.27 -0.66
N PRO A 29 -4.85 -8.48 -0.50
CA PRO A 29 -5.82 -8.50 -1.61
C PRO A 29 -5.81 -7.27 -2.52
N PHE A 30 -5.53 -6.08 -1.98
CA PHE A 30 -5.48 -4.86 -2.76
C PHE A 30 -4.23 -4.82 -3.67
N LEU A 31 -3.04 -5.08 -3.12
CA LEU A 31 -1.78 -5.10 -3.88
C LEU A 31 -1.68 -6.27 -4.85
N GLU A 32 -2.36 -7.40 -4.58
CA GLU A 32 -2.49 -8.50 -5.53
C GLU A 32 -3.37 -8.11 -6.74
N ARG A 33 -4.42 -7.31 -6.51
CA ARG A 33 -5.31 -6.83 -7.58
C ARG A 33 -4.75 -5.64 -8.34
N PHE A 34 -3.91 -4.83 -7.71
CA PHE A 34 -3.30 -3.63 -8.26
C PHE A 34 -1.79 -3.64 -8.06
N PRO A 35 -1.06 -4.53 -8.77
CA PRO A 35 0.38 -4.69 -8.61
C PRO A 35 1.16 -3.43 -9.01
N GLU A 36 0.57 -2.50 -9.78
CA GLU A 36 1.15 -1.20 -10.14
C GLU A 36 1.48 -0.32 -8.92
N TYR A 37 0.90 -0.60 -7.76
CA TYR A 37 1.15 0.14 -6.53
C TYR A 37 2.23 -0.49 -5.64
N ARG A 38 2.75 -1.66 -5.99
CA ARG A 38 3.82 -2.33 -5.22
C ARG A 38 5.12 -1.53 -5.19
N ASP A 39 5.41 -0.75 -6.23
CA ASP A 39 6.61 0.12 -6.29
C ASP A 39 6.59 1.22 -5.22
N LEU A 40 5.38 1.65 -4.84
CA LEU A 40 5.17 2.70 -3.84
C LEU A 40 5.18 2.14 -2.41
N VAL A 41 5.20 0.82 -2.23
CA VAL A 41 5.14 0.21 -0.90
C VAL A 41 6.53 0.23 -0.26
N ASP A 42 6.61 0.81 0.94
CA ASP A 42 7.79 0.69 1.79
C ASP A 42 7.63 -0.54 2.69
N GLU A 43 8.61 -1.43 2.66
CA GLU A 43 8.71 -2.61 3.54
C GLU A 43 9.16 -2.24 4.97
N GLY A 44 9.21 -0.95 5.30
CA GLY A 44 9.54 -0.45 6.63
C GLY A 44 8.86 -1.27 7.72
N GLU A 45 9.68 -1.82 8.63
CA GLU A 45 9.24 -2.72 9.70
C GLU A 45 8.09 -2.09 10.49
N PHE A 46 6.86 -2.55 10.21
CA PHE A 46 5.73 -2.30 11.08
C PHE A 46 5.57 -3.51 12.01
N PRO A 47 5.66 -3.34 13.34
CA PRO A 47 5.54 -4.43 14.30
C PRO A 47 4.15 -5.09 14.32
N PHE A 48 3.19 -4.58 13.53
CA PHE A 48 1.83 -5.08 13.40
C PHE A 48 1.45 -5.51 11.98
N ALA A 49 2.35 -5.35 11.00
CA ALA A 49 2.19 -5.99 9.71
C ALA A 49 2.63 -7.45 9.89
N GLU A 50 1.74 -8.27 10.45
CA GLU A 50 1.96 -9.69 10.69
C GLU A 50 2.62 -10.34 9.46
N LYS A 51 3.89 -10.75 9.63
CA LYS A 51 4.54 -11.73 8.78
C LYS A 51 3.96 -13.09 9.16
N HIS A 52 3.07 -13.60 8.30
CA HIS A 52 2.61 -14.99 8.20
C HIS A 52 1.91 -15.63 9.40
#